data_AF-A0A2A6QZY2-F1
#
_entry.id   AF-A0A2A6QZY2-F1
#
_cell.length_a   1.000
_cell.length_b   1.000
_cell.length_c   1.000
_cell.angle_alpha   90.00
_cell.angle_beta   90.00
_cell.angle_gamma   90.00
#
_symmetry.space_group_name_H-M   'P 1'
#
loop_
_entity.id
_entity.type
_entity.pdbx_description
1 polymer ?
#
loop_
_entity_poly.entity_id
_entity_poly.type
_entity_poly.pdbx_seq_one_letter_code
_entity_poly.pdbx_strand_id
1 'polypeptide(L)'
;MTPFVVVQDNLRDKLVDSRVLDGWVDGPRTWVRDRVGTVQTVQGREADIVFFVLSAQSPSQQGARAWAGGRPNLANVGVTRAKTSLFVIGNRAAWKSAGFFAALHRYLPQRNL
;
A
#
# COMPACT_ATOMS: atom_id res chain seq x y z
N MET A 1 -1.04 3.34 -2.22
CA MET A 1 0.44 3.18 -2.35
C MET A 1 0.86 1.75 -2.09
N THR A 2 2.01 1.33 -2.61
CA THR A 2 2.56 -0.04 -2.43
C THR A 2 4.08 -0.04 -2.54
N PRO A 3 4.82 -0.99 -1.96
CA PRO A 3 6.26 -1.08 -2.18
C PRO A 3 6.63 -1.78 -3.52
N PHE A 4 5.67 -2.33 -4.26
CA PHE A 4 5.95 -3.15 -5.45
C PHE A 4 5.30 -2.60 -6.72
N VAL A 5 6.09 -2.40 -7.78
CA VAL A 5 5.61 -1.90 -9.08
C VAL A 5 4.53 -2.82 -9.67
N VAL A 6 4.74 -4.14 -9.62
CA VAL A 6 3.74 -5.10 -10.11
C VAL A 6 2.39 -4.99 -9.39
N VAL A 7 2.38 -4.61 -8.11
CA VAL A 7 1.13 -4.40 -7.36
C VAL A 7 0.48 -3.07 -7.76
N GLN A 8 1.29 -2.04 -8.01
CA GLN A 8 0.79 -0.74 -8.49
C GLN A 8 0.06 -0.92 -9.83
N ASP A 9 0.69 -1.59 -10.79
CA ASP A 9 0.15 -1.71 -12.15
C ASP A 9 -1.12 -2.56 -12.14
N ASN A 10 -1.09 -3.72 -11.49
CA ASN A 10 -2.28 -4.56 -11.33
C ASN A 10 -3.43 -3.85 -10.59
N LEU A 11 -3.13 -3.00 -9.61
CA LEU A 11 -4.16 -2.25 -8.89
C LEU A 11 -4.78 -1.17 -9.78
N ARG A 12 -3.97 -0.47 -10.59
CA ARG A 12 -4.47 0.50 -11.57
C ARG A 12 -5.42 -0.17 -12.57
N ASP A 13 -5.01 -1.29 -13.13
CA ASP A 13 -5.82 -2.03 -14.11
C ASP A 13 -7.13 -2.52 -13.47
N LYS A 14 -7.06 -3.17 -12.31
CA LYS A 14 -8.27 -3.65 -11.61
C LYS A 14 -9.24 -2.52 -11.26
N LEU A 15 -8.76 -1.36 -10.82
CA LEU A 15 -9.64 -0.23 -10.48
C LEU A 15 -10.33 0.34 -11.73
N VAL A 16 -9.65 0.37 -12.87
CA VAL A 16 -10.22 0.82 -14.14
C VAL A 16 -11.20 -0.23 -14.69
N ASP A 17 -10.78 -1.49 -14.75
CA ASP A 17 -11.55 -2.59 -15.35
C ASP A 17 -12.82 -2.91 -14.54
N SER A 18 -12.76 -2.79 -13.22
CA SER A 18 -13.92 -2.99 -12.34
C SER A 18 -14.95 -1.86 -12.42
N ARG A 19 -14.60 -0.72 -13.04
CA ARG A 19 -15.48 0.47 -13.14
C ARG A 19 -15.94 1.05 -11.80
N VAL A 20 -15.29 0.67 -10.69
CA VAL A 20 -15.67 1.14 -9.34
C VAL A 20 -15.52 2.66 -9.17
N LEU A 21 -14.71 3.29 -10.02
CA LEU A 21 -14.46 4.73 -10.02
C LEU A 21 -15.46 5.52 -10.89
N ASP A 22 -16.33 4.83 -11.64
CA ASP A 22 -17.30 5.49 -12.51
C ASP A 22 -18.29 6.33 -11.70
N GLY A 23 -18.46 7.59 -12.10
CA GLY A 23 -19.33 8.55 -11.40
C GLY A 23 -18.72 9.16 -10.13
N TRP A 24 -17.54 8.69 -9.69
CA TRP A 24 -16.83 9.24 -8.53
C TRP A 24 -15.69 10.19 -8.92
N VAL A 25 -15.07 9.99 -10.09
CA VAL A 25 -13.92 10.75 -10.54
C VAL A 25 -13.97 11.04 -12.03
N ASP A 26 -13.42 12.19 -12.43
CA ASP A 26 -13.20 12.51 -13.83
C ASP A 26 -11.97 11.77 -14.35
N GLY A 27 -12.13 11.03 -15.46
CA GLY A 27 -11.05 10.31 -16.13
C GLY A 27 -10.37 9.23 -15.26
N PRO A 28 -11.02 8.07 -15.01
CA PRO A 28 -10.50 7.02 -14.14
C PRO A 28 -9.05 6.60 -14.41
N ARG A 29 -8.65 6.51 -15.69
CA ARG A 29 -7.26 6.14 -16.08
C ARG A 29 -6.23 7.17 -15.61
N THR A 30 -6.52 8.46 -15.76
CA THR A 30 -5.66 9.55 -15.29
C THR A 30 -5.62 9.54 -13.76
N TRP A 31 -6.77 9.37 -13.12
CA TRP A 31 -6.88 9.32 -11.67
C TRP A 31 -6.02 8.20 -11.06
N VAL A 32 -6.11 6.97 -11.58
CA VAL A 32 -5.33 5.84 -11.03
C VAL A 32 -3.82 6.03 -11.25
N ARG A 33 -3.41 6.65 -12.37
CA ARG A 33 -1.99 6.97 -12.60
C ARG A 33 -1.47 7.94 -11.56
N ASP A 34 -2.27 8.95 -11.21
CA ASP A 34 -1.85 10.03 -10.32
C ASP A 34 -1.97 9.70 -8.83
N ARG A 35 -2.89 8.78 -8.47
CA ARG A 35 -3.22 8.43 -7.08
C ARG A 35 -2.74 7.04 -6.64
N VAL A 36 -2.52 6.11 -7.57
CA VAL A 36 -1.97 4.78 -7.27
C VAL A 36 -0.50 4.76 -7.69
N GLY A 37 0.40 4.55 -6.73
CA GLY A 37 1.83 4.60 -6.98
C GLY A 37 2.64 3.75 -6.00
N THR A 38 3.91 3.52 -6.34
CA THR A 38 4.90 3.02 -5.39
C THR A 38 5.29 4.09 -4.36
N VAL A 39 5.91 3.68 -3.26
CA VAL A 39 6.41 4.59 -2.22
C VAL A 39 7.28 5.71 -2.80
N GLN A 40 8.12 5.41 -3.80
CA GLN A 40 8.99 6.37 -4.48
C GLN A 40 8.20 7.39 -5.30
N THR A 41 7.14 6.95 -6.00
CA THR A 41 6.34 7.85 -6.87
C THR A 41 5.43 8.80 -6.10
N VAL A 42 5.10 8.48 -4.84
CA VAL A 42 4.26 9.33 -3.97
C VAL A 42 5.07 10.18 -2.99
N GLN A 43 6.41 10.22 -3.13
CA GLN A 43 7.26 11.01 -2.25
C GLN A 43 6.95 12.50 -2.41
N GLY A 44 6.60 13.16 -1.29
CA GLY A 44 6.20 14.57 -1.27
C GLY A 44 4.70 14.83 -1.51
N ARG A 45 3.89 13.78 -1.71
CA ARG A 45 2.43 13.89 -1.82
C ARG A 45 1.76 13.31 -0.58
N GLU A 46 0.80 14.01 -0.01
CA GLU A 46 -0.01 13.55 1.12
C GLU A 46 -1.47 13.36 0.69
N ALA A 47 -2.19 12.51 1.40
CA ALA A 47 -3.61 12.28 1.20
C ALA A 47 -4.32 12.15 2.54
N ASP A 48 -5.60 12.49 2.62
CA ASP A 48 -6.39 12.30 3.84
C ASP A 48 -6.39 10.82 4.23
N ILE A 49 -6.68 9.96 3.25
CA ILE A 49 -6.70 8.51 3.41
C ILE A 49 -5.62 7.87 2.54
N VAL A 50 -4.82 6.99 3.13
CA VAL A 50 -3.83 6.17 2.41
C VAL A 50 -4.18 4.70 2.55
N PHE A 51 -4.36 4.03 1.41
CA PHE A 51 -4.34 2.57 1.33
C PHE A 51 -2.93 2.10 1.01
N PHE A 52 -2.27 1.45 1.98
CA PHE A 52 -0.97 0.83 1.82
C PHE A 52 -1.13 -0.67 1.53
N VAL A 53 -1.01 -1.01 0.25
CA VAL A 53 -1.28 -2.36 -0.25
C VAL A 53 0.03 -3.14 -0.33
N LEU A 54 0.14 -4.16 0.51
CA LEU A 54 1.20 -5.15 0.52
C LEU A 54 0.77 -6.33 -0.36
N SER A 55 1.68 -6.88 -1.17
CA SER A 55 1.37 -8.11 -1.89
C SER A 55 1.24 -9.30 -0.93
N ALA A 56 0.37 -10.24 -1.30
CA ALA A 56 0.30 -11.57 -0.74
C ALA A 56 1.51 -12.40 -1.23
N GLN A 57 2.70 -11.99 -0.81
CA GLN A 57 3.91 -12.74 -1.11
C GLN A 57 3.81 -14.11 -0.44
N SER A 58 3.97 -15.17 -1.23
CA SER A 58 4.03 -16.55 -0.73
C SER A 58 5.01 -16.62 0.46
N PRO A 59 4.80 -17.52 1.44
CA PRO A 59 5.77 -17.73 2.52
C PRO A 59 7.21 -17.88 2.02
N SER A 60 7.41 -18.44 0.82
CA SER A 60 8.72 -18.60 0.17
C SER A 60 9.40 -17.29 -0.27
N GLN A 61 8.67 -16.19 -0.43
CA GLN A 61 9.19 -14.89 -0.86
C GLN A 61 9.68 -14.04 0.32
N GLN A 62 10.51 -14.61 1.19
CA GLN A 62 11.03 -13.93 2.40
C GLN A 62 11.89 -12.71 2.07
N GLY A 63 12.69 -12.76 0.99
CA GLY A 63 13.60 -11.69 0.62
C GLY A 63 12.90 -10.36 0.33
N ALA A 64 11.75 -10.39 -0.34
CA ALA A 64 11.01 -9.18 -0.66
C ALA A 64 10.28 -8.57 0.56
N ARG A 65 9.87 -9.39 1.54
CA ARG A 65 9.39 -8.91 2.85
C ARG A 65 10.53 -8.31 3.67
N ALA A 66 11.68 -8.97 3.71
CA ALA A 66 12.86 -8.47 4.42
C ALA A 66 13.33 -7.13 3.84
N TRP A 67 13.36 -7.01 2.52
CA TRP A 67 13.65 -5.75 1.84
C TRP A 67 12.64 -4.66 2.20
N ALA A 68 11.34 -4.92 2.05
CA ALA A 68 10.30 -3.91 2.31
C ALA A 68 10.25 -3.49 3.79
N GLY A 69 10.51 -4.43 4.71
CA GLY A 69 10.56 -4.18 6.15
C GLY A 69 11.89 -3.60 6.65
N GLY A 70 12.90 -3.52 5.79
CA GLY A 70 14.21 -2.96 6.06
C GLY A 70 14.29 -1.46 5.79
N ARG A 71 15.47 -0.97 5.40
CA ARG A 71 15.67 0.43 4.98
C ARG A 71 15.49 0.58 3.45
N PRO A 72 14.94 1.71 2.97
CA PRO A 72 14.32 2.79 3.77
C PRO A 72 13.03 2.33 4.44
N ASN A 73 12.65 2.97 5.56
CA ASN A 73 11.49 2.56 6.37
C ASN A 73 10.16 2.86 5.63
N LEU A 74 9.75 1.94 4.74
CA LEU A 74 8.54 2.09 3.92
C LEU A 74 7.26 2.16 4.76
N ALA A 75 7.26 1.52 5.92
CA ALA A 75 6.18 1.63 6.90
C ALA A 75 5.99 3.07 7.38
N ASN A 76 7.08 3.75 7.78
CA ASN A 76 7.03 5.16 8.17
C ASN A 76 6.63 6.07 7.01
N VAL A 77 7.04 5.75 5.78
CA VAL A 77 6.56 6.52 4.62
C VAL A 77 5.05 6.36 4.48
N GLY A 78 4.49 5.16 4.64
CA GLY A 78 3.03 5.00 4.62
C GLY A 78 2.30 5.81 5.67
N VAL A 79 2.82 5.81 6.90
CA VAL A 79 2.26 6.56 8.02
C VAL A 79 2.28 8.07 7.76
N THR A 80 3.42 8.60 7.34
CA THR A 80 3.61 10.06 7.17
C THR A 80 2.91 10.63 5.92
N ARG A 81 2.38 9.78 5.03
CA ARG A 81 1.61 10.22 3.85
C ARG A 81 0.11 10.34 4.13
N ALA A 82 -0.37 9.72 5.22
CA ALA A 82 -1.76 9.77 5.64
C ALA A 82 -1.97 10.95 6.60
N LYS A 83 -2.88 11.88 6.25
CA LYS A 83 -3.23 12.99 7.14
C LYS A 83 -4.22 12.57 8.22
N THR A 84 -5.14 11.65 7.89
CA THR A 84 -6.19 11.23 8.82
C THR A 84 -6.24 9.73 9.02
N SER A 85 -6.10 8.91 7.97
CA SER A 85 -6.26 7.45 8.09
C SER A 85 -5.32 6.66 7.20
N LEU A 86 -4.71 5.61 7.79
CA LEU A 86 -3.90 4.63 7.08
C LEU A 86 -4.58 3.26 7.16
N PHE A 87 -4.84 2.66 5.99
CA PHE A 87 -5.28 1.27 5.87
C PHE A 87 -4.13 0.43 5.33
N VAL A 88 -3.72 -0.61 6.05
CA VAL A 88 -2.70 -1.56 5.58
C VAL A 88 -3.38 -2.84 5.12
N ILE A 89 -3.24 -3.17 3.84
CA ILE A 89 -3.90 -4.33 3.22
C ILE A 89 -2.84 -5.36 2.87
N GLY A 90 -2.96 -6.60 3.37
CA GLY A 90 -2.03 -7.69 3.08
C GLY A 90 -2.16 -8.87 4.05
N ASN A 91 -1.36 -9.92 3.83
CA ASN A 91 -1.36 -11.10 4.71
C ASN A 91 -0.68 -10.78 6.06
N ARG A 92 -1.48 -10.45 7.08
CA ARG A 92 -0.98 -10.09 8.42
C ARG A 92 -0.01 -11.12 9.00
N ALA A 93 -0.25 -12.42 8.83
CA ALA A 93 0.62 -13.47 9.36
C ALA A 93 2.00 -13.47 8.69
N ALA A 94 2.06 -13.17 7.40
CA ALA A 94 3.32 -13.07 6.65
C ALA A 94 4.12 -11.80 7.01
N TRP A 95 3.44 -10.70 7.36
CA TRP A 95 4.07 -9.38 7.56
C TRP A 95 4.33 -9.01 9.03
N LYS A 96 3.70 -9.68 10.01
CA LYS A 96 3.77 -9.32 11.44
C LYS A 96 5.18 -9.32 12.04
N SER A 97 6.13 -10.03 11.43
CA SER A 97 7.53 -10.12 11.88
C SER A 97 8.52 -9.43 10.91
N ALA A 98 8.04 -8.76 9.87
CA ALA A 98 8.88 -8.20 8.83
C ALA A 98 9.42 -6.79 9.20
N GLY A 99 10.50 -6.74 9.97
CA GLY A 99 11.22 -5.50 10.27
C GLY A 99 10.31 -4.39 10.80
N PHE A 100 10.31 -3.21 10.16
CA PHE A 100 9.46 -2.08 10.58
C PHE A 100 7.95 -2.35 10.53
N PHE A 101 7.48 -3.34 9.76
CA PHE A 101 6.07 -3.76 9.77
C PHE A 101 5.66 -4.46 11.07
N ALA A 102 6.62 -4.99 11.85
CA ALA A 102 6.32 -5.53 13.17
C ALA A 102 5.82 -4.44 14.14
N ALA A 103 6.36 -3.22 14.03
CA ALA A 103 5.86 -2.08 14.79
C ALA A 103 4.44 -1.69 14.34
N LEU A 104 4.18 -1.59 13.03
CA LEU A 104 2.83 -1.34 12.51
C LEU A 104 1.82 -2.40 13.02
N HIS A 105 2.18 -3.67 12.99
CA HIS A 105 1.34 -4.76 13.48
C HIS A 105 0.98 -4.62 14.97
N ARG A 106 1.92 -4.11 15.78
CA ARG A 106 1.73 -3.91 17.22
C ARG A 106 0.74 -2.78 17.51
N TYR A 107 0.79 -1.70 16.73
CA TYR A 107 -0.01 -0.49 17.00
C TYR A 107 -1.33 -0.42 16.23
N LEU A 108 -1.46 -1.14 15.11
CA LEU A 108 -2.69 -1.12 14.32
C LEU A 108 -3.75 -2.10 14.89
N PRO A 109 -4.97 -1.61 15.19
CA PRO A 109 -6.06 -2.46 15.64
C PRO A 109 -6.44 -3.48 14.55
N GLN A 110 -7.02 -4.61 14.97
CA GLN A 110 -7.55 -5.58 14.02
C GLN A 110 -8.94 -5.14 13.60
N ARG A 111 -9.14 -4.87 12.30
CA ARG A 111 -10.46 -4.64 11.71
C ARG A 111 -10.70 -5.73 10.67
N ASN A 112 -11.75 -6.52 10.87
CA ASN A 112 -12.29 -7.39 9.84
C ASN A 112 -13.24 -6.51 9.01
N LEU A 113 -12.84 -6.19 7.78
CA LEU A 113 -13.68 -5.50 6.79
C LEU A 113 -14.41 -6.54 5.94
#